data_AF-A0A0Q6AD87-F1
#
_entry.id   AF-A0A0Q6AD87-F1
#
_cell.length_a   1.000
_cell.length_b   1.000
_cell.length_c   1.000
_cell.angle_alpha   90.00
_cell.angle_beta   90.00
_cell.angle_gamma   90.00
#
_symmetry.space_group_name_H-M   'P 1'
#
loop_
_entity.id
_entity.type
_entity.pdbx_description
1 polymer ?
#
loop_
_entity_poly.entity_id
_entity_poly.type
_entity_poly.pdbx_seq_one_letter_code
_entity_poly.pdbx_strand_id
1 'polypeptide(L)'
;MKKLILAAMTASLFATPMAASAQGRTVIKERPGRTVVVEKNRHGQNVRKTVVRQQPARYAKWQRGQRFDRNRAANYRVIDYRSYRQRGVYAPPRGYQWVRSGNDAVLVALASGVIGAVIGGAILN
;
A
#
# COMPACT_ATOMS: atom_id res chain seq x y z
N MET A 1 30.16 -24.27 -47.21
CA MET A 1 29.06 -24.57 -46.27
C MET A 1 29.52 -24.22 -44.85
N LYS A 2 28.67 -23.55 -44.07
CA LYS A 2 28.91 -23.30 -42.64
C LYS A 2 29.01 -24.63 -41.88
N LYS A 3 29.76 -24.65 -40.76
CA LYS A 3 29.27 -24.77 -39.36
C LYS A 3 30.41 -25.29 -38.45
N LEU A 4 30.85 -24.48 -37.48
CA LEU A 4 30.61 -24.62 -36.01
C LEU A 4 31.62 -25.59 -35.37
N ILE A 5 32.22 -25.40 -34.18
CA ILE A 5 32.09 -24.48 -33.04
C ILE A 5 33.22 -24.88 -32.04
N LEU A 6 33.47 -24.04 -31.01
CA LEU A 6 34.09 -24.35 -29.70
C LEU A 6 35.62 -24.53 -29.68
N ALA A 7 36.37 -24.12 -28.66
CA ALA A 7 36.26 -23.12 -27.59
C ALA A 7 37.64 -23.18 -26.92
N ALA A 8 38.24 -22.05 -26.58
CA ALA A 8 39.37 -22.03 -25.66
C ALA A 8 39.12 -20.94 -24.64
N MET A 9 39.01 -21.40 -23.40
CA MET A 9 38.76 -20.63 -22.20
C MET A 9 39.92 -19.67 -21.96
N THR A 10 39.66 -18.37 -21.86
CA THR A 10 40.60 -17.40 -21.29
C THR A 10 40.11 -17.05 -19.89
N ALA A 11 40.73 -17.66 -18.89
CA ALA A 11 40.54 -17.33 -17.49
C ALA A 11 41.27 -16.02 -17.18
N SER A 12 40.53 -14.91 -17.16
CA SER A 12 41.00 -13.63 -16.63
C SER A 12 40.74 -13.56 -15.11
N LEU A 13 41.82 -13.67 -14.34
CA LEU A 13 41.86 -13.48 -12.89
C LEU A 13 41.79 -11.98 -12.56
N PHE A 14 40.77 -11.49 -11.84
CA PHE A 14 40.88 -10.27 -11.03
C PHE A 14 39.95 -10.29 -9.81
N ALA A 15 40.60 -10.18 -8.63
CA ALA A 15 40.13 -9.57 -7.39
C ALA A 15 38.79 -10.04 -6.78
N THR A 16 38.90 -10.80 -5.69
CA THR A 16 37.90 -10.78 -4.60
C THR A 16 37.59 -9.33 -4.19
N PRO A 17 36.34 -8.85 -4.31
CA PRO A 17 35.86 -7.93 -3.31
C PRO A 17 35.64 -8.78 -2.05
N MET A 18 36.51 -8.59 -1.05
CA MET A 18 36.08 -8.79 0.33
C MET A 18 34.75 -8.04 0.45
N ALA A 19 33.64 -8.76 0.60
CA ALA A 19 32.41 -8.13 1.03
C ALA A 19 32.69 -7.60 2.44
N ALA A 20 33.12 -6.34 2.48
CA ALA A 20 33.32 -5.60 3.69
C ALA A 20 32.07 -5.78 4.55
N SER A 21 32.30 -6.15 5.81
CA SER A 21 31.29 -6.19 6.85
C SER A 21 30.44 -4.91 6.80
N ALA A 22 29.23 -5.01 6.25
CA ALA A 22 28.26 -3.94 6.28
C ALA A 22 27.11 -4.37 7.19
N GLN A 23 27.35 -4.10 8.47
CA GLN A 23 26.36 -3.77 9.48
C GLN A 23 25.23 -4.79 9.66
N GLY A 24 25.36 -5.57 10.74
CA GLY A 24 24.25 -6.24 11.40
C GLY A 24 23.10 -5.25 11.63
N ARG A 25 22.20 -5.20 10.67
CA ARG A 25 20.99 -4.39 10.68
C ARG A 25 19.94 -5.21 11.41
N THR A 26 20.09 -5.34 12.72
CA THR A 26 19.07 -6.00 13.55
C THR A 26 17.85 -5.10 13.60
N VAL A 27 16.87 -5.36 12.73
CA VAL A 27 15.58 -4.68 12.76
C VAL A 27 14.84 -5.13 14.02
N ILE A 28 14.88 -4.31 15.07
CA ILE A 28 14.17 -4.56 16.32
C ILE A 28 12.76 -3.97 16.21
N LYS A 29 11.79 -4.85 15.97
CA LYS A 29 10.33 -4.67 16.18
C LYS A 29 9.65 -3.57 15.36
N GLU A 30 8.99 -4.01 14.29
CA GLU A 30 8.05 -3.22 13.51
C GLU A 30 6.69 -3.17 14.26
N ARG A 31 6.27 -1.98 14.73
CA ARG A 31 4.88 -1.76 15.18
C ARG A 31 4.11 -1.08 14.04
N PRO A 32 2.81 -1.39 13.83
CA PRO A 32 2.00 -0.69 12.84
C PRO A 32 2.07 0.82 13.09
N GLY A 33 2.50 1.61 12.11
CA GLY A 33 2.57 3.07 12.23
C GLY A 33 3.93 3.68 12.59
N ARG A 34 4.95 2.92 13.01
CA ARG A 34 6.20 3.50 13.52
C ARG A 34 7.43 2.66 13.19
N THR A 35 8.32 3.20 12.36
CA THR A 35 9.64 2.61 12.09
C THR A 35 10.68 3.37 12.92
N VAL A 36 11.30 2.70 13.90
CA VAL A 36 12.40 3.31 14.68
C VAL A 36 13.72 2.82 14.07
N VAL A 37 14.49 3.74 13.48
CA VAL A 37 15.84 3.44 12.99
C VAL A 37 16.83 3.82 14.07
N VAL A 38 17.51 2.85 14.66
CA VAL A 38 18.60 3.11 15.61
C VAL A 38 19.90 3.07 14.82
N GLU A 39 20.53 4.22 14.64
CA GLU A 39 21.80 4.36 13.94
C GLU A 39 22.94 4.51 14.97
N LYS A 40 24.01 3.74 14.80
CA LYS A 40 25.13 3.67 15.75
C LYS A 40 26.36 4.31 15.12
N ASN A 41 26.85 5.41 15.69
CA ASN A 41 28.00 6.13 15.14
C ASN A 41 29.33 5.54 15.67
N ARG A 42 30.42 5.75 14.91
CA ARG A 42 31.77 5.21 15.19
C ARG A 42 32.40 5.65 16.54
N HIS A 43 31.80 6.60 17.25
CA HIS A 43 32.24 7.08 18.57
C HIS A 43 31.54 6.39 19.76
N GLY A 44 30.84 5.27 19.55
CA GLY A 44 30.20 4.52 20.64
C GLY A 44 28.94 5.17 21.22
N GLN A 45 28.54 6.34 20.71
CA GLN A 45 27.31 7.02 21.12
C GLN A 45 26.11 6.48 20.34
N ASN A 46 25.09 6.02 21.06
CA ASN A 46 23.83 5.56 20.50
C ASN A 46 22.97 6.76 20.10
N VAL A 47 22.97 7.16 18.82
CA VAL A 47 22.10 8.25 18.35
C VAL A 47 20.73 7.66 18.00
N ARG A 48 19.76 7.82 18.90
CA ARG A 48 18.36 7.40 18.66
C ARG A 48 17.67 8.35 17.70
N LYS A 49 17.81 8.13 16.39
CA LYS A 49 17.09 8.89 15.36
C LYS A 49 15.69 8.31 15.15
N THR A 50 14.71 8.78 15.92
CA THR A 50 13.31 8.37 15.74
C THR A 50 12.75 9.02 14.47
N VAL A 51 12.83 8.33 13.33
CA VAL A 51 12.14 8.74 12.10
C VAL A 51 10.67 8.34 12.21
N VAL A 52 9.83 9.24 12.72
CA VAL A 52 8.37 9.07 12.62
C VAL A 52 7.96 9.33 11.18
N ARG A 53 8.09 8.31 10.30
CA ARG A 53 7.30 8.32 9.07
C ARG A 53 5.84 8.23 9.50
N GLN A 54 5.12 9.34 9.43
CA GLN A 54 3.66 9.33 9.46
C GLN A 54 3.22 8.41 8.32
N GLN A 55 2.93 7.16 8.66
CA GLN A 55 2.28 6.27 7.71
C GLN A 55 0.95 6.94 7.43
N PRO A 56 0.65 7.33 6.17
CA PRO A 56 -0.63 7.94 5.86
C PRO A 56 -1.69 7.01 6.46
N ALA A 57 -2.63 7.59 7.21
CA ALA A 57 -3.70 6.83 7.86
C ALA A 57 -4.14 5.76 6.86
N ARG A 58 -3.93 4.48 7.20
CA ARG A 58 -4.15 3.36 6.27
C ARG A 58 -5.66 3.26 6.08
N TYR A 59 -6.22 4.12 5.25
CA TYR A 59 -7.60 4.08 4.84
C TYR A 59 -7.84 2.72 4.21
N ALA A 60 -8.94 2.06 4.58
CA ALA A 60 -9.22 0.75 4.01
C ALA A 60 -9.37 0.87 2.50
N LYS A 61 -8.61 0.04 1.79
CA LYS A 61 -8.90 -0.23 0.39
C LYS A 61 -10.13 -1.13 0.36
N TRP A 62 -11.20 -0.63 -0.24
CA TRP A 62 -12.43 -1.36 -0.38
C TRP A 62 -12.36 -2.27 -1.60
N GLN A 63 -12.86 -3.50 -1.46
CA GLN A 63 -13.00 -4.44 -2.56
C GLN A 63 -14.42 -5.01 -2.58
N ARG A 64 -14.90 -5.39 -3.76
CA ARG A 64 -16.19 -6.07 -3.91
C ARG A 64 -16.18 -7.40 -3.16
N GLY A 65 -17.29 -7.72 -2.51
CA GLY A 65 -17.49 -8.97 -1.77
C GLY A 65 -17.03 -8.93 -0.30
N GLN A 66 -16.15 -8.00 0.09
CA GLN A 66 -15.80 -7.84 1.50
C GLN A 66 -16.89 -7.08 2.26
N ARG A 67 -16.87 -7.20 3.59
CA ARG A 67 -17.76 -6.43 4.46
C ARG A 67 -17.26 -5.00 4.63
N PHE A 68 -18.15 -4.04 4.48
CA PHE A 68 -17.90 -2.63 4.72
C PHE A 68 -17.79 -2.37 6.22
N ASP A 69 -16.74 -1.67 6.61
CA ASP A 69 -16.51 -1.22 7.98
C ASP A 69 -16.44 0.30 8.02
N ARG A 70 -17.46 0.92 8.60
CA ARG A 70 -17.56 2.38 8.72
C ARG A 70 -16.34 2.97 9.45
N ASN A 71 -15.77 2.26 10.42
CA ASN A 71 -14.64 2.78 11.21
C ASN A 71 -13.34 2.87 10.41
N ARG A 72 -13.25 2.14 9.30
CA ARG A 72 -12.09 2.15 8.40
C ARG A 72 -12.29 3.03 7.17
N ALA A 73 -13.50 3.57 6.99
CA ALA A 73 -13.83 4.46 5.90
C ALA A 73 -13.36 5.89 6.23
N ALA A 74 -12.54 6.46 5.36
CA ALA A 74 -12.15 7.85 5.50
C ALA A 74 -13.35 8.76 5.18
N ASN A 75 -13.63 9.81 5.96
CA ASN A 75 -14.69 10.78 5.63
C ASN A 75 -16.04 10.12 5.27
N TYR A 76 -16.46 9.14 6.06
CA TYR A 76 -17.70 8.40 5.80
C TYR A 76 -18.90 9.34 5.66
N ARG A 77 -19.62 9.20 4.55
CA ARG A 77 -20.89 9.90 4.33
C ARG A 77 -21.75 9.09 3.37
N VAL A 78 -23.06 9.02 3.60
CA VAL A 78 -23.98 8.52 2.57
C VAL A 78 -24.08 9.59 1.49
N ILE A 79 -23.90 9.20 0.24
CA ILE A 79 -23.89 10.13 -0.90
C ILE A 79 -25.07 9.87 -1.81
N ASP A 80 -25.65 10.94 -2.34
CA ASP A 80 -26.60 10.80 -3.44
C ASP A 80 -25.83 10.49 -4.73
N TYR A 81 -26.22 9.40 -5.39
CA TYR A 81 -25.63 9.00 -6.67
C TYR A 81 -25.82 10.09 -7.74
N ARG A 82 -26.91 10.88 -7.65
CA ARG A 82 -27.26 11.90 -8.64
C ARG A 82 -26.15 12.93 -8.83
N SER A 83 -25.47 13.32 -7.76
CA SER A 83 -24.37 14.28 -7.78
C SER A 83 -23.10 13.75 -8.46
N TYR A 84 -22.97 12.43 -8.61
CA TYR A 84 -21.76 11.77 -9.12
C TYR A 84 -22.02 10.89 -10.35
N ARG A 85 -23.19 11.01 -11.00
CA ARG A 85 -23.55 10.23 -12.19
C ARG A 85 -22.54 10.36 -13.33
N GLN A 86 -22.01 11.57 -13.53
CA GLN A 86 -21.00 11.84 -14.56
C GLN A 86 -19.68 11.09 -14.33
N ARG A 87 -19.44 10.61 -13.10
CA ARG A 87 -18.24 9.86 -12.69
C ARG A 87 -18.51 8.35 -12.57
N GLY A 88 -19.62 7.87 -13.14
CA GLY A 88 -19.98 6.45 -13.14
C GLY A 88 -20.74 5.97 -11.92
N VAL A 89 -21.06 6.85 -10.95
CA VAL A 89 -21.90 6.49 -9.80
C VAL A 89 -23.36 6.39 -10.25
N TYR A 90 -23.84 5.17 -10.42
CA TYR A 90 -25.18 4.88 -10.93
C TYR A 90 -26.21 4.74 -9.81
N ALA A 91 -27.50 4.66 -10.16
CA ALA A 91 -28.57 4.45 -9.20
C ALA A 91 -28.36 3.13 -8.43
N PRO A 92 -28.26 3.14 -7.10
CA PRO A 92 -28.02 1.92 -6.36
C PRO A 92 -29.21 0.96 -6.51
N PRO A 93 -28.97 -0.35 -6.68
CA PRO A 93 -30.03 -1.34 -6.62
C PRO A 93 -30.78 -1.30 -5.28
N ARG A 94 -32.01 -1.83 -5.24
CA ARG A 94 -32.76 -1.89 -3.98
C ARG A 94 -31.97 -2.63 -2.91
N GLY A 95 -31.99 -2.10 -1.69
CA GLY A 95 -31.22 -2.66 -0.58
C GLY A 95 -29.73 -2.33 -0.61
N TYR A 96 -29.27 -1.45 -1.51
CA TYR A 96 -27.91 -0.92 -1.53
C TYR A 96 -27.90 0.59 -1.35
N GLN A 97 -26.79 1.13 -0.86
CA GLN A 97 -26.54 2.56 -0.79
C GLN A 97 -25.10 2.89 -1.19
N TRP A 98 -24.90 4.07 -1.79
CA TRP A 98 -23.57 4.60 -2.00
C TRP A 98 -23.08 5.33 -0.76
N VAL A 99 -21.86 5.01 -0.35
CA VAL A 99 -21.16 5.69 0.74
C VAL A 99 -19.81 6.18 0.25
N ARG A 100 -19.41 7.34 0.75
CA ARG A 100 -18.09 7.90 0.55
C ARG A 100 -17.08 7.20 1.47
N SER A 101 -15.92 6.87 0.91
CA SER A 101 -14.72 6.59 1.68
C SER A 101 -13.53 7.32 1.04
N GLY A 102 -13.15 8.45 1.61
CA GLY A 102 -12.08 9.31 1.10
C GLY A 102 -12.51 9.92 -0.21
N ASN A 103 -11.91 9.45 -1.30
CA ASN A 103 -12.23 9.86 -2.66
C ASN A 103 -13.03 8.80 -3.42
N ASP A 104 -13.33 7.66 -2.78
CA ASP A 104 -14.00 6.54 -3.42
C ASP A 104 -15.49 6.54 -3.07
N ALA A 105 -16.31 6.13 -4.03
CA ALA A 105 -17.70 5.77 -3.79
C ALA A 105 -17.79 4.24 -3.65
N VAL A 106 -18.40 3.77 -2.57
CA VAL A 106 -18.53 2.35 -2.24
C VAL A 106 -20.01 2.01 -2.18
N LEU A 107 -20.43 1.00 -2.94
CA LEU A 107 -21.80 0.50 -2.93
C LEU A 107 -21.91 -0.58 -1.86
N VAL A 108 -22.74 -0.36 -0.85
CA VAL A 108 -22.86 -1.22 0.33
C VAL A 108 -24.28 -1.76 0.42
N ALA A 109 -24.42 -3.08 0.59
CA ALA A 109 -25.70 -3.72 0.89
C ALA A 109 -26.14 -3.34 2.31
N LEU A 110 -27.37 -2.84 2.47
CA LEU A 110 -27.92 -2.42 3.76
C LEU A 110 -28.11 -3.59 4.73
N ALA A 111 -28.53 -4.75 4.21
CA ALA A 111 -28.82 -5.92 5.02
C ALA A 111 -27.55 -6.58 5.59
N SER A 112 -26.51 -6.73 4.77
CA SER A 112 -25.31 -7.50 5.13
C SER A 112 -24.07 -6.64 5.39
N GLY A 113 -24.07 -5.39 4.92
CA GLY A 113 -22.89 -4.56 4.86
C GLY A 113 -21.88 -5.00 3.78
N VAL A 114 -22.22 -5.94 2.90
CA VAL A 114 -21.31 -6.42 1.86
C VAL A 114 -21.17 -5.38 0.74
N ILE A 115 -19.95 -5.22 0.25
CA ILE A 115 -19.63 -4.27 -0.82
C ILE A 115 -20.00 -4.88 -2.17
N GLY A 116 -20.93 -4.22 -2.88
CA GLY A 116 -21.35 -4.61 -4.22
C GLY A 116 -20.44 -4.05 -5.32
N ALA A 117 -19.87 -2.87 -5.12
CA ALA A 117 -19.00 -2.19 -6.08
C ALA A 117 -18.17 -1.09 -5.39
N VAL A 118 -17.06 -0.71 -6.02
CA VAL A 118 -16.22 0.42 -5.61
C VAL A 118 -15.87 1.21 -6.86
N ILE A 119 -16.07 2.52 -6.81
CA ILE A 119 -15.66 3.46 -7.86
C ILE A 119 -14.58 4.35 -7.26
N GLY A 120 -13.34 4.09 -7.65
CA GLY A 120 -12.18 4.84 -7.19
C GLY A 120 -12.20 6.27 -7.72
N GLY A 121 -11.90 7.25 -6.86
CA GLY A 121 -11.79 8.65 -7.28
C GLY A 121 -13.11 9.31 -7.73
N ALA A 122 -14.27 8.70 -7.46
CA ALA A 122 -15.56 9.31 -7.77
C ALA A 122 -15.80 10.62 -7.01
N ILE A 123 -15.18 10.79 -5.83
CA ILE A 123 -15.35 11.93 -4.95
C ILE A 123 -14.04 12.70 -4.83
N LEU A 124 -13.65 13.34 -5.93
CA LEU A 124 -12.70 14.45 -5.91
C LEU A 124 -13.39 15.66 -5.25
N ASN A 125 -12.73 16.23 -4.24
CA ASN A 125 -13.04 17.55 -3.68
C ASN A 125 -12.53 18.65 -4.59
#